data_AF-A0A7J5WPE1-F1
#
_entry.id   AF-A0A7J5WPE1-F1
#
_cell.length_a   1.000
_cell.length_b   1.000
_cell.length_c   1.000
_cell.angle_alpha   90.00
_cell.angle_beta   90.00
_cell.angle_gamma   90.00
#
_symmetry.space_group_name_H-M   'P 1'
#
loop_
_entity.id
_entity.type
_entity.pdbx_description
1 polymer ?
#
loop_
_entity_poly.entity_id
_entity_poly.type
_entity_poly.pdbx_seq_one_letter_code
_entity_poly.pdbx_strand_id
1 'polypeptide(L)'
;MYMRQYLLLISLFLAYFPANAQGTEFSLGINLCGGEFSENNLPGNLNEHYAYPTAEEVDYFYRKGFKTVTIPFRWERVQKNLGGVPARA
;
A
#
# COMPACT_ATOMS: atom_id res chain seq x y z
N MET A 1 -21.88 -39.23 37.16
CA MET A 1 -20.68 -38.65 37.82
C MET A 1 -19.58 -38.28 36.82
N TYR A 2 -19.32 -39.06 35.76
CA TYR A 2 -18.28 -38.77 34.75
C TYR A 2 -18.58 -37.61 33.77
N MET A 3 -19.85 -37.34 33.46
CA MET A 3 -20.24 -36.31 32.47
C MET A 3 -19.81 -34.88 32.87
N ARG A 4 -19.77 -34.58 34.18
CA ARG A 4 -19.27 -33.29 34.69
C ARG A 4 -17.76 -33.12 34.50
N GLN A 5 -17.01 -34.22 34.59
CA GLN A 5 -15.56 -34.23 34.38
C GLN A 5 -15.21 -33.90 32.92
N TYR A 6 -15.91 -34.50 31.96
CA TYR A 6 -15.70 -34.23 30.53
C TYR A 6 -16.09 -32.81 30.14
N LEU A 7 -17.19 -32.27 30.71
CA LEU A 7 -17.58 -30.88 30.47
C LEU A 7 -16.53 -29.88 30.99
N LEU A 8 -15.92 -30.15 32.15
CA LEU A 8 -14.82 -29.34 32.69
C LEU A 8 -13.56 -29.43 31.82
N LEU A 9 -13.22 -30.61 31.30
CA LEU A 9 -12.07 -30.78 30.42
C LEU A 9 -12.27 -30.07 29.07
N ILE A 10 -13.48 -30.11 28.51
CA ILE A 10 -13.81 -29.41 27.27
C ILE A 10 -13.76 -27.89 27.47
N SER A 11 -14.27 -27.37 28.59
CA SER A 11 -14.18 -25.93 28.87
C SER A 11 -12.74 -25.47 29.10
N LEU A 12 -11.90 -26.31 29.72
CA LEU A 12 -10.48 -26.03 29.90
C LEU A 12 -9.72 -26.03 28.57
N PHE A 13 -10.07 -26.95 27.66
CA PHE A 13 -9.49 -27.04 26.32
C PHE A 13 -9.88 -25.86 25.43
N LEU A 14 -11.14 -25.42 25.49
CA LEU A 14 -11.62 -24.22 24.78
C LEU A 14 -10.98 -22.94 25.30
N ALA A 15 -10.70 -22.85 26.60
CA ALA A 15 -10.01 -21.71 27.20
C ALA A 15 -8.50 -21.65 26.87
N TYR A 16 -7.92 -22.73 26.32
CA TYR A 16 -6.50 -22.82 25.99
C TYR A 16 -6.17 -22.35 24.57
N PHE A 17 -7.16 -21.98 23.75
CA PHE A 17 -6.90 -21.39 22.44
C PHE A 17 -6.38 -19.96 22.63
N PRO A 18 -5.10 -19.66 22.35
CA PRO A 18 -4.62 -18.29 22.39
C PRO A 18 -5.33 -17.48 21.32
N ALA A 19 -6.08 -16.47 21.74
CA ALA A 19 -6.51 -15.40 20.85
C ALA A 19 -5.26 -14.63 20.43
N ASN A 20 -4.72 -14.95 19.25
CA ASN A 20 -3.66 -14.16 18.66
C ASN A 20 -4.26 -12.78 18.33
N ALA A 21 -3.97 -11.79 19.17
CA ALA A 21 -4.21 -10.41 18.82
C ALA A 21 -3.36 -10.11 17.58
N GLN A 22 -4.00 -9.71 16.49
CA GLN A 22 -3.30 -9.26 15.30
C GLN A 22 -2.60 -7.96 15.67
N GLY A 23 -1.29 -8.06 15.95
CA GLY A 23 -0.49 -6.88 16.22
C GLY A 23 -0.60 -5.95 15.02
N THR A 24 -1.15 -4.76 15.22
CA THR A 24 -1.05 -3.69 14.23
C THR A 24 0.41 -3.29 14.13
N GLU A 25 1.12 -3.86 13.17
CA GLU A 25 2.46 -3.41 12.82
C GLU A 25 2.35 -1.97 12.31
N PHE A 26 2.97 -1.04 13.04
CA PHE A 26 2.96 0.37 12.66
C PHE A 26 3.83 0.54 11.40
N SER A 27 3.16 0.75 10.27
CA SER A 27 3.80 0.94 8.97
C SER A 27 3.90 2.42 8.64
N LEU A 28 5.11 2.90 8.34
CA LEU A 28 5.35 4.25 7.86
C LEU A 28 5.05 4.34 6.35
N GLY A 29 4.24 5.34 5.98
CA GLY A 29 3.92 5.68 4.59
C GLY A 29 4.59 6.97 4.14
N ILE A 30 4.90 7.08 2.85
CA ILE A 30 5.44 8.29 2.21
C ILE A 30 4.75 8.60 0.88
N ASN A 31 4.64 9.88 0.53
CA ASN A 31 4.20 10.32 -0.79
C ASN A 31 5.44 10.74 -1.60
N LEU A 32 5.64 10.10 -2.76
CA LEU A 32 6.69 10.48 -3.70
C LEU A 32 6.06 11.28 -4.84
N CYS A 33 5.93 12.59 -4.60
CA CYS A 33 5.35 13.56 -5.51
C CYS A 33 6.24 13.84 -6.73
N GLY A 34 5.61 14.19 -7.85
CA GLY A 34 6.24 14.60 -9.10
C GLY A 34 5.36 14.31 -10.31
N GLY A 35 4.75 13.12 -10.36
CA GLY A 35 3.93 12.64 -11.49
C GLY A 35 2.63 13.43 -11.70
N GLU A 36 2.23 14.23 -10.73
CA GLU A 36 1.07 15.11 -10.71
C GLU A 36 1.37 16.57 -11.05
N PHE A 37 2.65 16.95 -11.15
CA PHE A 37 3.07 18.34 -11.31
C PHE A 37 2.70 18.91 -12.70
N SER A 38 2.71 20.23 -12.81
CA SER A 38 2.43 20.98 -14.05
C SER A 38 1.03 20.70 -14.63
N GLU A 39 0.00 21.15 -13.90
CA GLU A 39 -1.41 21.02 -14.28
C GLU A 39 -1.75 21.74 -15.60
N ASN A 40 -1.01 22.78 -15.95
CA ASN A 40 -1.24 23.56 -17.17
C ASN A 40 -0.59 22.94 -18.42
N ASN A 41 0.22 21.89 -18.27
CA ASN A 41 0.90 21.22 -19.38
C ASN A 41 0.53 19.72 -19.39
N LEU A 42 -0.57 19.42 -20.07
CA LEU A 42 -1.13 18.08 -20.20
C LEU A 42 -1.12 17.62 -21.67
N PRO A 43 -0.58 16.43 -21.99
CA PRO A 43 0.00 15.45 -21.07
C PRO A 43 1.38 15.90 -20.52
N GLY A 44 2.03 16.88 -21.15
CA GLY A 44 3.37 17.34 -20.79
C GLY A 44 4.48 16.34 -21.16
N ASN A 45 5.73 16.71 -20.90
CA ASN A 45 6.91 15.89 -21.15
C ASN A 45 7.56 15.44 -19.83
N LEU A 46 7.97 14.16 -19.76
CA LEU A 46 8.74 13.60 -18.65
C LEU A 46 10.09 14.34 -18.52
N ASN A 47 10.50 14.65 -17.30
CA ASN A 47 11.71 15.40 -16.92
C ASN A 47 11.70 16.90 -17.26
N GLU A 48 10.62 17.42 -17.82
CA GLU A 48 10.43 18.86 -18.04
C GLU A 48 9.21 19.37 -17.26
N HIS A 49 8.10 18.67 -17.38
CA HIS A 49 6.82 19.06 -16.78
C HIS A 49 6.45 18.21 -15.56
N TYR A 50 6.91 16.96 -15.51
CA TYR A 50 6.71 16.04 -14.39
C TYR A 50 7.84 15.01 -14.35
N ALA A 51 8.04 14.39 -13.18
CA ALA A 51 9.02 13.33 -12.98
C ALA A 51 8.46 12.25 -12.06
N TYR A 52 9.00 11.04 -12.15
CA TYR A 52 8.69 9.94 -11.24
C TYR A 52 9.95 9.57 -10.46
N PRO A 53 9.80 9.06 -9.22
CA PRO A 53 10.94 8.62 -8.43
C PRO A 53 11.68 7.49 -9.15
N THR A 54 12.99 7.54 -9.05
CA THR A 54 13.89 6.46 -9.47
C THR A 54 13.80 5.28 -8.50
N ALA A 55 14.28 4.11 -8.94
CA ALA A 55 14.39 2.94 -8.08
C ALA A 55 15.29 3.20 -6.85
N GLU A 56 16.34 4.00 -7.01
CA GLU A 56 17.27 4.37 -5.94
C GLU A 56 16.58 5.24 -4.87
N GLU A 57 15.72 6.18 -5.27
CA GLU A 57 14.94 6.99 -4.33
C GLU A 57 13.92 6.15 -3.56
N VAL A 58 13.28 5.17 -4.20
CA VAL A 58 12.38 4.23 -3.52
C VAL A 58 13.16 3.38 -2.52
N ASP A 59 14.32 2.85 -2.92
CA ASP A 59 15.18 2.03 -2.04
C ASP A 59 15.69 2.83 -0.83
N TYR A 60 16.01 4.11 -1.02
CA TYR A 60 16.38 4.99 0.09
C TYR A 60 15.32 5.03 1.18
N PHE A 61 14.04 5.25 0.82
CA PHE A 61 12.95 5.30 1.81
C PHE A 61 12.61 3.92 2.39
N TYR A 62 12.71 2.87 1.58
CA TYR A 62 12.56 1.51 2.05
C TYR A 62 13.59 1.18 3.16
N ARG A 63 14.86 1.56 2.95
CA ARG A 63 15.95 1.40 3.94
C ARG A 63 15.76 2.26 5.19
N LYS A 64 14.98 3.35 5.10
CA LYS A 64 14.60 4.20 6.24
C LYS A 64 13.40 3.67 7.04
N GLY A 65 12.81 2.55 6.62
CA GLY A 65 11.71 1.90 7.34
C GLY A 65 10.32 2.23 6.81
N PHE A 66 10.21 2.95 5.70
CA PHE A 66 8.92 3.13 5.02
C PHE A 66 8.51 1.85 4.30
N LYS A 67 7.24 1.47 4.41
CA LYS A 67 6.69 0.24 3.82
C LYS A 67 5.53 0.50 2.86
N THR A 68 4.99 1.71 2.86
CA THR A 68 3.93 2.13 1.95
C THR A 68 4.36 3.37 1.18
N VAL A 69 4.11 3.39 -0.13
CA VAL A 69 4.37 4.56 -0.98
C VAL A 69 3.12 4.94 -1.76
N THR A 70 2.85 6.24 -1.84
CA THR A 70 1.84 6.82 -2.74
C THR A 70 2.56 7.58 -3.84
N ILE A 71 2.22 7.29 -5.10
CA ILE A 71 2.72 8.04 -6.25
C ILE A 71 1.53 8.76 -6.90
N PRO A 72 1.34 10.06 -6.64
CA PRO A 72 0.30 10.85 -7.29
C PRO A 72 0.60 11.02 -8.79
N PHE A 73 -0.46 10.99 -9.60
CA PHE A 73 -0.38 11.10 -11.06
C PHE A 73 -1.60 11.82 -11.63
N ARG A 74 -1.52 12.23 -12.91
CA ARG A 74 -2.64 12.81 -13.67
C ARG A 74 -3.27 11.79 -14.61
N TRP A 75 -4.60 11.75 -14.65
CA TRP A 75 -5.33 10.82 -15.52
C TRP A 75 -5.03 11.05 -16.99
N GLU A 76 -4.90 12.31 -17.41
CA GLU A 76 -4.61 12.76 -18.77
C GLU A 76 -3.27 12.23 -19.29
N ARG A 77 -2.37 11.82 -18.39
CA ARG A 77 -1.07 11.19 -18.73
C ARG A 77 -1.20 9.69 -18.96
N VAL A 78 -2.12 9.02 -18.26
CA VAL A 78 -2.38 7.58 -18.37
C VAL A 78 -3.34 7.29 -19.53
N GLN A 79 -4.37 8.12 -19.68
CA GLN A 79 -5.35 8.04 -20.75
C GLN A 79 -5.46 9.41 -21.44
N LYS A 80 -4.76 9.53 -22.58
CA LYS A 80 -4.74 10.76 -23.38
C LYS A 80 -6.05 11.02 -24.13
N ASN A 81 -6.78 9.96 -24.48
CA ASN A 81 -8.02 10.03 -25.26
C ASN A 81 -9.16 9.29 -24.55
N LEU A 82 -10.34 9.90 -24.51
CA LEU A 82 -11.57 9.26 -24.02
C LEU A 82 -11.87 7.98 -24.81
N GLY A 83 -12.09 6.87 -24.11
CA GLY A 83 -12.40 5.56 -24.71
C GLY A 83 -11.23 4.86 -25.43
N GLY A 84 -10.02 5.44 -25.44
CA GLY A 84 -8.83 4.78 -25.97
C GLY A 84 -8.35 3.63 -25.08
N VAL A 85 -7.69 2.62 -25.68
CA VAL A 85 -6.98 1.58 -24.92
C VAL A 85 -5.89 2.27 -24.08
N PRO A 86 -5.84 2.06 -22.75
CA PRO A 86 -4.83 2.68 -21.91
C PRO A 86 -3.43 2.30 -22.41
N ALA A 87 -2.49 3.24 -22.31
CA ALA A 87 -1.10 2.98 -22.65
C ALA A 87 -0.62 1.77 -21.82
N ARG A 88 -0.08 0.75 -22.48
CA ARG A 88 0.44 -0.43 -21.76
C ARG A 88 1.59 0.04 -20.86
N ALA A 89 1.48 -0.28 -19.58
CA ALA A 89 2.51 -0.09 -18.57
C ALA A 89 3.74 -0.96 -18.87
#